data_AF-A0A1G1D7N4-F1
#
_entry.id   AF-A0A1G1D7N4-F1
#
_cell.length_a   1.000
_cell.length_b   1.000
_cell.length_c   1.000
_cell.angle_alpha   90.00
_cell.angle_beta   90.00
_cell.angle_gamma   90.00
#
_symmetry.space_group_name_H-M   'P 1'
#
loop_
_entity.id
_entity.type
_entity.pdbx_description
1 polymer ?
#
loop_
_entity_poly.entity_id
_entity_poly.type
_entity_poly.pdbx_seq_one_letter_code
_entity_poly.pdbx_strand_id
1 'polypeptide(L)' 'MGQHFPSMEVLLKLADALNIEIKDLFDFSHKASSQKELKETLNSLLKEADEERLRLLVNPVRSSLFKVI' A
#
# COMPACT_ATOMS: atom_id res chain seq x y z
N MET A 1 -18.12 12.70 -6.10
CA MET A 1 -17.91 11.53 -6.97
C MET A 1 -16.46 11.08 -6.79
N GLY A 2 -16.21 10.03 -6.00
CA GLY A 2 -14.85 9.62 -5.61
C GLY A 2 -14.81 8.67 -4.41
N GLN A 3 -15.87 7.88 -4.23
CA GLN A 3 -16.17 7.18 -2.98
C GLN A 3 -15.89 5.67 -3.03
N HIS A 4 -15.50 5.14 -4.19
CA HIS A 4 -15.24 3.72 -4.35
C HIS A 4 -13.84 3.49 -4.89
N PHE A 5 -13.07 2.70 -4.15
CA PHE A 5 -11.79 2.20 -4.63
C PHE A 5 -12.03 1.35 -5.89
N PRO A 6 -11.25 1.52 -6.97
CA PRO A 6 -11.47 0.77 -8.20
C PRO A 6 -11.36 -0.74 -7.93
N SER A 7 -12.16 -1.55 -8.64
CA SER A 7 -12.01 -3.01 -8.57
C SER A 7 -10.66 -3.44 -9.15
N MET A 8 -10.18 -4.62 -8.79
CA MET A 8 -8.92 -5.17 -9.32
C MET A 8 -8.93 -5.24 -10.86
N GLU A 9 -10.07 -5.58 -11.47
CA GLU A 9 -10.21 -5.59 -12.93
C GLU A 9 -9.99 -4.20 -13.55
N VAL A 10 -10.53 -3.15 -12.91
CA VAL A 10 -10.34 -1.77 -13.38
C VAL A 10 -8.89 -1.36 -13.22
N LEU A 11 -8.23 -1.72 -12.12
CA LEU A 11 -6.82 -1.42 -11.90
C LEU A 11 -5.92 -2.10 -12.93
N LEU A 12 -6.20 -3.36 -13.30
CA LEU A 12 -5.45 -4.07 -14.34
C LEU A 12 -5.63 -3.41 -15.71
N LYS A 13 -6.86 -3.02 -16.08
CA LYS A 13 -7.12 -2.29 -17.33
C LYS A 13 -6.41 -0.94 -17.36
N LEU A 14 -6.32 -0.25 -16.22
CA LEU A 14 -5.58 1.00 -16.11
C LEU A 14 -4.08 0.79 -16.31
N ALA A 15 -3.49 -0.23 -15.67
CA ALA A 15 -2.07 -0.55 -15.81
C ALA A 15 -1.72 -0.90 -17.28
N ASP A 16 -2.56 -1.71 -17.93
CA ASP A 16 -2.43 -2.08 -19.35
C ASP A 16 -2.53 -0.85 -20.27
N ALA A 17 -3.54 0.00 -20.07
CA ALA A 17 -3.72 1.22 -20.87
C ALA A 17 -2.56 2.22 -20.71
N LEU A 18 -1.91 2.23 -19.55
CA LEU A 18 -0.74 3.07 -19.26
C LEU A 18 0.59 2.38 -19.59
N ASN A 19 0.57 1.11 -20.01
CA ASN A 19 1.74 0.27 -20.29
C ASN A 19 2.75 0.26 -19.11
N ILE A 20 2.23 0.08 -17.89
CA ILE A 20 3.01 -0.04 -16.65
C ILE A 20 2.67 -1.34 -15.94
N GLU A 21 3.51 -1.77 -15.00
CA GLU A 21 3.16 -2.89 -14.14
C GLU A 21 2.13 -2.47 -13.09
N ILE A 22 1.26 -3.40 -12.66
CA ILE A 22 0.25 -3.11 -11.63
C ILE A 22 0.87 -2.56 -10.34
N LYS A 23 2.07 -3.02 -9.97
CA LYS A 23 2.80 -2.54 -8.80
C LYS A 23 3.13 -1.05 -8.88
N ASP A 24 3.28 -0.50 -10.08
CA ASP A 24 3.64 0.90 -10.32
C ASP A 24 2.47 1.83 -9.99
N LEU A 25 1.22 1.35 -10.08
CA LEU A 25 0.04 2.08 -9.56
C LEU A 25 0.06 2.24 -8.03
N PHE A 26 0.83 1.40 -7.34
CA PHE A 26 1.00 1.40 -5.89
C PHE A 26 2.42 1.82 -5.47
N ASP A 27 3.23 2.32 -6.40
CA ASP A 27 4.55 2.82 -6.07
C ASP A 27 4.44 4.21 -5.42
N PHE A 28 4.45 4.22 -4.09
CA PHE A 28 4.42 5.43 -3.27
C PHE A 28 5.83 5.89 -2.87
N SER A 29 6.89 5.38 -3.48
CA SER A 29 8.30 5.73 -3.16
C SER A 29 8.57 7.24 -3.24
N HIS A 30 7.85 7.97 -4.09
CA HIS A 30 7.94 9.42 -4.24
C HIS A 30 7.29 10.21 -3.09
N LYS A 31 6.54 9.57 -2.18
CA LYS A 31 5.76 10.25 -1.12
C LYS A 31 6.42 10.32 0.24
N ALA A 32 7.50 9.58 0.49
CA ALA A 32 8.14 9.54 1.79
C ALA A 32 9.67 9.62 1.66
N SER A 33 10.20 10.80 1.97
CA SER A 33 11.60 11.17 1.73
C SER A 33 12.50 10.86 2.93
N SER A 34 11.92 10.52 4.08
CA SER A 34 12.66 10.21 5.31
C SER A 34 12.04 9.06 6.11
N GLN A 35 12.87 8.40 6.94
CA GLN A 35 12.42 7.37 7.88
C GLN A 35 11.32 7.89 8.82
N LYS A 36 11.35 9.18 9.16
CA LYS A 36 10.36 9.82 10.03
C LYS A 36 8.99 9.87 9.33
N GLU A 37 8.94 10.35 8.09
CA GLU A 37 7.71 10.42 7.30
C GLU A 37 7.11 9.03 7.09
N LEU A 38 7.94 8.04 6.76
CA LEU A 38 7.51 6.64 6.62
C LEU A 38 6.82 6.12 7.89
N LYS A 39 7.40 6.40 9.07
CA LYS A 39 6.81 6.01 10.37
C LYS A 39 5.53 6.76 10.66
N GLU A 40 5.45 8.04 10.34
CA GLU A 40 4.25 8.86 10.54
C GLU A 40 3.10 8.39 9.65
N THR A 41 3.35 8.12 8.37
CA THR A 41 2.36 7.57 7.45
C THR A 41 1.87 6.19 7.90
N LEU A 42 2.77 5.31 8.34
CA LEU A 42 2.37 4.00 8.85
C LEU A 42 1.48 4.16 10.10
N ASN A 43 1.88 5.02 11.05
CA ASN A 43 1.10 5.27 12.25
C ASN A 43 -0.28 5.88 11.96
N SER A 44 -0.42 6.74 10.95
CA SER A 44 -1.74 7.28 10.58
C SER A 44 -2.64 6.19 9.99
N LEU A 45 -2.10 5.34 9.10
CA LEU A 45 -2.86 4.23 8.52
C LEU A 45 -3.30 3.21 9.60
N LEU A 46 -2.45 2.95 10.59
CA LEU A 46 -2.77 2.03 11.68
C LEU A 46 -3.85 2.57 12.64
N LYS A 47 -4.01 3.90 12.77
CA LYS A 47 -5.06 4.49 13.62
C LYS A 47 -6.47 4.23 13.08
N GLU A 48 -6.61 4.07 11.77
CA GLU A 48 -7.89 3.88 11.08
C GLU A 48 -8.19 2.41 10.77
N ALA A 49 -7.27 1.50 11.08
CA ALA A 49 -7.41 0.08 10.80
C ALA A 49 -8.11 -0.64 11.97
N ASP A 50 -9.12 -1.44 11.63
CA ASP A 50 -9.74 -2.40 12.55
C ASP A 50 -8.89 -3.67 12.70
N GLU A 51 -9.28 -4.57 13.60
CA GLU A 51 -8.53 -5.80 13.87
C GLU A 51 -8.35 -6.66 12.61
N GLU A 52 -9.36 -6.74 11.75
CA GLU A 52 -9.31 -7.55 10.53
C GLU A 52 -8.26 -7.00 9.55
N ARG A 53 -8.27 -5.68 9.32
CA ARG A 53 -7.27 -5.00 8.48
C ARG A 53 -5.88 -5.13 9.08
N LEU A 54 -5.73 -4.99 10.40
CA LEU A 54 -4.45 -5.15 11.08
C LEU A 54 -3.88 -6.57 10.89
N ARG A 55 -4.71 -7.62 10.97
CA ARG A 55 -4.28 -9.00 10.71
C ARG A 55 -3.79 -9.21 9.28
N LEU A 56 -4.46 -8.59 8.30
CA LEU A 56 -4.03 -8.64 6.90
C LEU A 56 -2.70 -7.92 6.67
N LEU A 57 -2.40 -6.86 7.43
CA LEU A 57 -1.16 -6.09 7.34
C LEU A 57 0.02 -6.76 8.06
N VAL A 58 -0.21 -7.36 9.24
CA VAL A 58 0.86 -7.90 10.09
C VAL A 58 1.64 -9.04 9.42
N ASN A 59 0.96 -9.96 8.74
CA ASN A 59 1.60 -11.12 8.11
C ASN A 59 2.62 -10.75 7.01
N PRO A 60 2.25 -9.95 5.99
CA PRO A 60 3.20 -9.53 4.96
C PRO A 60 4.32 -8.65 5.52
N VAL A 61 4.03 -7.74 6.45
CA VAL A 61 5.07 -6.89 7.09
C VAL A 61 6.05 -7.72 7.91
N ARG A 62 5.55 -8.72 8.67
CA ARG A 62 6.42 -9.62 9.43
C ARG A 62 7.28 -10.47 8.50
N SER A 63 6.72 -10.97 7.40
CA SER A 63 7.45 -11.75 6.41
C SER A 63 8.55 -10.94 5.72
N SER A 64 8.29 -9.66 5.40
CA SER A 64 9.28 -8.79 4.77
C SER A 64 10.40 -8.39 5.73
N LEU A 65 10.10 -8.11 7.00
CA LEU A 65 11.11 -7.78 8.01
C LEU A 65 12.02 -8.95 8.38
N PHE A 66 11.53 -10.19 8.36
CA PHE A 66 12.34 -11.37 8.65
C PHE A 66 13.45 -11.63 7.61
N LYS A 67 13.31 -11.09 6.38
CA LYS A 67 14.35 -11.19 5.34
C LYS A 67 15.43 -10.11 5.46
N VAL A 68 15.26 -9.14 6.36
CA VAL A 68 16.14 -7.96 6.51
C VAL A 68 17.06 -8.07 7.74
N ILE A 69 16.82 -9.06 8.62
CA ILE A 69 17.64 -9.38 9.80
C ILE A 69 18.40 -10.68 9.51
#